data_AF-A0A3P7J767-F1
#
_entry.id   AF-A0A3P7J767-F1
#
_cell.length_a   1.000
_cell.length_b   1.000
_cell.length_c   1.000
_cell.angle_alpha   90.00
_cell.angle_beta   90.00
_cell.angle_gamma   90.00
#
_symmetry.space_group_name_H-M   'P 1'
#
loop_
_entity.id
_entity.type
_entity.pdbx_description
1 polymer ?
#
loop_
_entity_poly.entity_id
_entity_poly.type
_entity_poly.pdbx_seq_one_letter_code
_entity_poly.pdbx_strand_id
1 'polypeptide(L)'
;MRILSAFFTVLFTFINPCMMYKVVTELEACFSHHLPERLRIRVIETVCNYVFNNNLSTRIRLAVYVTVILFTLVHLMLTCLSLYGTYSCRPGFIRPFLFDAVFSTVLLLLFVSFSVLIYVQLTSSEDLEDKEDAMKVHLRNVYVGAAFLFSYIVWMVVSIVAYLDTKKLHADFMYWIVEERVSQRSKANVSSDIR
;
A
#
# COMPACT_ATOMS: atom_id res chain seq x y z
N MET A 1 -1.80 15.69 -14.92
CA MET A 1 -1.79 14.34 -14.28
C MET A 1 -0.45 13.98 -13.64
N ARG A 2 0.71 14.16 -14.30
CA ARG A 2 2.01 13.71 -13.76
C ARG A 2 2.46 14.42 -12.48
N ILE A 3 2.30 15.74 -12.40
CA ILE A 3 2.62 16.52 -11.19
C ILE A 3 1.72 16.08 -10.02
N LEU A 4 0.42 15.91 -10.29
CA LEU A 4 -0.56 15.43 -9.32
C LEU A 4 -0.20 14.01 -8.82
N SER A 5 0.13 13.10 -9.74
CA SER A 5 0.57 11.75 -9.41
C SER A 5 1.87 11.75 -8.62
N ALA A 6 2.85 12.57 -8.98
CA ALA A 6 4.11 12.69 -8.26
C ALA A 6 3.89 13.23 -6.85
N PHE A 7 3.03 14.24 -6.68
CA PHE A 7 2.66 14.78 -5.37
C PHE A 7 2.02 13.70 -4.49
N PHE A 8 1.01 12.99 -5.00
CA PHE A 8 0.38 11.90 -4.23
C PHE A 8 1.37 10.79 -3.94
N THR A 9 2.16 10.34 -4.91
CA THR A 9 3.21 9.33 -4.70
C THR A 9 4.18 9.73 -3.58
N VAL A 10 4.62 10.99 -3.50
CA VAL A 10 5.48 11.48 -2.42
C VAL A 10 4.76 11.53 -1.08
N LEU A 11 3.52 12.02 -1.04
CA LEU A 11 2.71 12.08 0.19
C LEU A 11 2.52 10.67 0.78
N PHE A 12 2.25 9.67 -0.07
CA PHE A 12 2.00 8.31 0.36
C PHE A 12 3.24 7.56 0.82
N THR A 13 4.44 7.94 0.36
CA THR A 13 5.72 7.45 0.92
C THR A 13 5.79 7.64 2.43
N PHE A 14 5.17 8.69 2.96
CA PHE A 14 5.12 8.97 4.40
C PHE A 14 3.95 8.29 5.09
N ILE A 15 2.79 8.20 4.43
CA ILE A 15 1.58 7.63 5.03
C ILE A 15 1.67 6.10 5.16
N ASN A 16 2.23 5.41 4.16
CA ASN A 16 2.24 3.95 4.11
C ASN A 16 3.02 3.29 5.27
N PRO A 17 4.24 3.76 5.62
CA PRO A 17 4.99 3.24 6.77
C PRO A 17 4.29 3.49 8.12
N CYS A 18 3.70 4.68 8.28
CA CYS A 18 2.96 5.02 9.49
C CYS A 18 1.73 4.12 9.66
N MET A 19 1.02 3.85 8.57
CA MET A 19 -0.12 2.93 8.56
C MET A 19 0.32 1.50 8.90
N MET A 20 1.34 0.98 8.22
CA MET A 20 1.92 -0.34 8.47
C MET A 20 2.29 -0.53 9.94
N TYR A 21 3.00 0.45 10.52
CA TYR A 21 3.36 0.44 11.93
C TYR A 21 2.12 0.40 12.85
N LYS A 22 1.08 1.19 12.55
CA LYS A 22 -0.15 1.22 13.33
C LYS A 22 -0.92 -0.12 13.25
N VAL A 23 -1.04 -0.70 12.06
CA VAL A 23 -1.69 -2.01 11.87
C VAL A 23 -0.98 -3.09 12.65
N VAL A 24 0.35 -3.08 12.59
CA VAL A 24 1.21 -4.02 13.29
C VAL A 24 1.12 -3.91 14.81
N THR A 25 1.15 -2.69 15.33
CA THR A 25 1.10 -2.46 16.79
C THR A 25 -0.26 -2.82 17.37
N GLU A 26 -1.35 -2.60 16.62
CA GLU A 26 -2.69 -3.03 17.00
C GLU A 26 -2.85 -4.56 16.95
N LEU A 27 -2.26 -5.22 15.94
CA LEU A 27 -2.17 -6.68 15.91
C LEU A 27 -1.37 -7.20 17.11
N GLU A 28 -0.21 -6.62 17.40
CA GLU A 28 0.61 -6.97 18.56
C GLU A 28 -0.14 -6.79 19.88
N ALA A 29 -0.92 -5.72 20.03
CA ALA A 29 -1.75 -5.47 21.21
C ALA A 29 -2.82 -6.55 21.40
N CYS A 30 -3.46 -6.99 20.32
CA CYS A 30 -4.38 -8.13 20.33
C CYS A 30 -3.68 -9.44 20.74
N PHE A 31 -2.42 -9.64 20.36
CA PHE A 31 -1.67 -10.83 20.76
C PHE A 31 -1.09 -10.73 22.18
N SER A 32 -0.81 -9.54 22.71
CA SER A 32 -0.07 -9.35 23.97
C SER A 32 -0.99 -9.21 25.19
N HIS A 33 -2.13 -8.54 25.03
CA HIS A 33 -3.17 -8.54 26.07
C HIS A 33 -4.00 -9.81 25.95
N HIS A 34 -4.29 -10.48 27.07
CA HIS A 34 -5.28 -11.56 27.09
C HIS A 34 -6.58 -11.02 26.51
N LEU A 35 -6.86 -11.33 25.24
CA LEU A 35 -8.18 -11.11 24.65
C LEU A 35 -9.18 -11.79 25.59
N PRO A 36 -10.24 -11.08 26.05
CA PRO A 36 -11.25 -11.66 26.93
C PRO A 36 -11.70 -13.01 26.39
N GLU A 37 -11.95 -14.00 27.25
CA GLU A 37 -12.23 -15.40 26.85
C GLU A 37 -13.35 -15.56 25.81
N ARG A 38 -14.16 -14.54 25.59
CA ARG A 38 -15.31 -14.52 24.66
C ARG A 38 -15.00 -13.88 23.30
N LEU A 39 -13.85 -13.21 23.15
CA LEU A 39 -13.24 -12.78 21.88
C LEU A 39 -12.34 -13.88 21.26
N ARG A 40 -12.32 -15.07 21.90
CA ARG A 40 -11.65 -16.28 21.42
C ARG A 40 -12.27 -16.79 20.11
N ILE A 41 -11.84 -16.24 18.98
CA ILE A 41 -11.89 -16.98 17.72
C ILE A 41 -10.91 -18.15 17.90
N ARG A 42 -11.40 -19.40 17.79
CA ARG A 42 -10.62 -20.64 18.05
C ARG A 42 -9.25 -20.66 17.34
N VAL A 43 -9.15 -19.99 16.19
CA VAL A 43 -7.92 -19.78 15.42
C VAL A 43 -6.94 -18.83 16.11
N ILE A 44 -7.40 -17.68 16.61
CA ILE A 44 -6.57 -16.69 17.31
C ILE A 44 -6.03 -17.28 18.61
N GLU A 45 -6.82 -18.09 19.31
CA GLU A 45 -6.38 -18.76 20.54
C GLU A 45 -5.31 -19.83 20.30
N THR A 46 -5.45 -20.61 19.23
CA THR A 46 -4.43 -21.60 18.82
C THR A 46 -3.11 -20.91 18.50
N VAL A 47 -3.17 -19.76 17.82
CA VAL A 47 -2.00 -18.94 17.49
C VAL A 47 -1.42 -18.28 18.75
N CYS A 48 -2.23 -17.62 19.58
CA CYS A 48 -1.79 -17.00 20.84
C CYS A 48 -1.13 -18.02 21.77
N ASN A 49 -1.77 -19.16 22.03
CA ASN A 49 -1.24 -20.19 22.92
C ASN A 49 0.07 -20.78 22.37
N TYR A 50 0.19 -20.96 21.05
CA TYR A 50 1.44 -21.39 20.42
C TYR A 50 2.57 -20.35 20.56
N VAL A 51 2.22 -19.07 20.45
CA VAL A 51 3.15 -17.94 20.55
C VAL A 51 3.64 -17.73 21.99
N PHE A 52 2.72 -17.78 22.97
CA PHE A 52 3.04 -17.57 24.39
C PHE A 52 3.76 -18.76 25.02
N ASN A 53 3.34 -20.01 24.74
CA ASN A 53 4.03 -21.18 25.29
C ASN A 53 5.49 -21.30 24.86
N ASN A 54 5.85 -20.71 23.71
CA ASN A 54 7.22 -20.74 23.18
C ASN A 54 8.06 -19.50 23.55
N ASN A 55 7.57 -18.60 24.42
CA ASN A 55 8.25 -17.33 24.74
C ASN A 55 8.60 -16.52 23.47
N LEU A 56 7.78 -16.66 22.42
CA LEU A 56 8.09 -16.17 21.08
C LEU A 56 7.73 -14.68 20.89
N SER A 57 7.03 -14.07 21.85
CA SER A 57 6.53 -12.69 21.78
C SER A 57 7.62 -11.67 21.39
N THR A 58 8.77 -11.68 22.07
CA THR A 58 9.88 -10.76 21.76
C THR A 58 10.48 -11.00 20.37
N ARG A 59 10.52 -12.27 19.91
CA ARG A 59 11.04 -12.64 18.59
C ARG A 59 10.08 -12.27 17.47
N ILE A 60 8.78 -12.44 17.69
CA ILE A 60 7.71 -12.00 16.78
C ILE A 60 7.74 -10.49 16.66
N ARG A 61 7.84 -9.77 17.78
CA ARG A 61 7.94 -8.31 17.78
C ARG A 61 9.12 -7.80 16.96
N LEU A 62 10.30 -8.41 17.15
CA LEU A 62 11.49 -8.09 16.35
C LEU A 62 11.26 -8.40 14.86
N ALA A 63 10.74 -9.60 14.54
CA ALA A 63 10.46 -10.00 13.17
C ALA A 63 9.51 -9.03 12.49
N VAL A 64 8.44 -8.64 13.17
CA VAL A 64 7.43 -7.72 12.67
C VAL A 64 8.02 -6.32 12.43
N TYR A 65 8.81 -5.77 13.36
CA TYR A 65 9.48 -4.48 13.12
C TYR A 65 10.46 -4.55 11.94
N VAL A 66 11.24 -5.63 11.83
CA VAL A 66 12.15 -5.84 10.70
C VAL A 66 11.35 -5.92 9.39
N THR A 67 10.22 -6.64 9.37
CA THR A 67 9.34 -6.71 8.19
C THR A 67 8.79 -5.35 7.80
N VAL A 68 8.33 -4.54 8.76
CA VAL A 68 7.82 -3.17 8.47
C VAL A 68 8.93 -2.29 7.89
N ILE A 69 10.14 -2.35 8.44
CA ILE A 69 11.30 -1.59 7.92
C ILE A 69 11.62 -2.03 6.50
N LEU A 70 11.72 -3.33 6.24
CA LEU A 70 12.00 -3.86 4.90
C LEU A 70 10.91 -3.45 3.91
N PHE A 71 9.64 -3.57 4.29
CA PHE A 71 8.51 -3.17 3.45
C PHE A 71 8.55 -1.67 3.15
N THR A 72 8.90 -0.85 4.14
CA THR A 72 9.06 0.61 3.98
C THR A 72 10.18 0.96 2.99
N LEU A 73 11.33 0.28 3.10
CA LEU A 73 12.44 0.48 2.17
C LEU A 73 12.07 0.08 0.74
N VAL A 74 11.39 -1.06 0.58
CA VAL A 74 10.89 -1.51 -0.73
C VAL A 74 9.90 -0.49 -1.29
N HIS A 75 8.91 -0.05 -0.50
CA HIS A 75 7.94 0.96 -0.90
C HIS A 75 8.62 2.27 -1.35
N LEU A 76 9.64 2.73 -0.62
CA LEU A 76 10.42 3.91 -1.00
C LEU A 76 11.16 3.72 -2.34
N MET A 77 11.81 2.57 -2.53
CA MET A 77 12.48 2.25 -3.80
C MET A 77 11.49 2.22 -4.97
N LEU A 78 10.33 1.58 -4.79
CA LEU A 78 9.28 1.50 -5.81
C LEU A 78 8.68 2.87 -6.12
N THR A 79 8.55 3.73 -5.12
CA THR A 79 8.12 5.13 -5.26
C THR A 79 9.11 5.90 -6.15
N CYS A 80 10.41 5.81 -5.86
CA CYS A 80 11.45 6.46 -6.67
C CYS A 80 11.45 5.95 -8.12
N LEU A 81 11.31 4.64 -8.32
CA LEU A 81 11.20 4.03 -9.66
C LEU A 81 9.95 4.49 -10.40
N SER A 82 8.82 4.61 -9.71
CA SER A 82 7.56 5.11 -10.27
C SER A 82 7.66 6.56 -10.72
N LEU A 83 8.29 7.42 -9.91
CA LEU A 83 8.60 8.80 -10.28
C LEU A 83 9.50 8.86 -11.52
N TYR A 84 10.59 8.08 -11.53
CA TYR A 84 11.47 7.98 -12.69
C TYR A 84 10.72 7.51 -13.95
N GLY A 85 9.85 6.51 -13.82
CA GLY A 85 9.02 6.01 -14.92
C GLY A 85 8.06 7.06 -15.47
N THR A 86 7.48 7.87 -14.58
CA THR A 86 6.55 8.95 -14.95
C THR A 86 7.25 10.09 -15.69
N TYR A 87 8.43 10.52 -15.21
CA TYR A 87 9.19 11.61 -15.84
C TYR A 87 9.93 11.16 -17.11
N SER A 88 10.48 9.95 -17.13
CA SER A 88 11.20 9.41 -18.29
C SER A 88 10.29 8.76 -19.33
N CYS A 89 8.97 8.83 -19.15
CA CYS A 89 7.97 8.22 -20.01
C CYS A 89 8.21 6.71 -20.22
N ARG A 90 8.58 5.99 -19.17
CA ARG A 90 8.87 4.54 -19.19
C ARG A 90 7.89 3.80 -18.30
N PRO A 91 6.78 3.25 -18.86
CA PRO A 91 5.72 2.63 -18.07
C PRO A 91 6.16 1.37 -17.31
N GLY A 92 7.26 0.71 -17.74
CA GLY A 92 7.80 -0.47 -17.08
C GLY A 92 8.17 -0.24 -15.60
N PHE A 93 8.61 0.97 -15.24
CA PHE A 93 9.02 1.30 -13.88
C PHE A 93 7.86 1.69 -12.95
N ILE A 94 6.67 1.96 -13.51
CA ILE A 94 5.47 2.31 -12.74
C ILE A 94 4.70 1.05 -12.32
N ARG A 95 4.75 -0.03 -13.12
CA ARG A 95 4.01 -1.27 -12.85
C ARG A 95 4.25 -1.87 -11.46
N PRO A 96 5.50 -2.04 -10.97
CA PRO A 96 5.75 -2.63 -9.66
C PRO A 96 5.13 -1.82 -8.51
N PHE A 97 5.12 -0.50 -8.65
CA PHE A 97 4.51 0.41 -7.69
C PHE A 97 2.98 0.27 -7.63
N LEU A 98 2.31 0.00 -8.76
CA LEU A 98 0.88 -0.30 -8.75
C LEU A 98 0.57 -1.59 -7.97
N PHE A 99 1.41 -2.62 -8.09
CA PHE A 99 1.22 -3.86 -7.30
C PHE A 99 1.39 -3.62 -5.81
N ASP A 100 2.40 -2.84 -5.43
CA ASP A 100 2.64 -2.45 -4.05
C ASP A 100 1.49 -1.62 -3.46
N ALA A 101 0.90 -0.72 -4.25
CA ALA A 101 -0.27 0.05 -3.87
C ALA A 101 -1.52 -0.85 -3.68
N VAL A 102 -1.74 -1.83 -4.57
CA VAL A 102 -2.81 -2.84 -4.40
C VAL A 102 -2.59 -3.66 -3.13
N PHE A 103 -1.38 -4.15 -2.93
CA PHE A 103 -1.04 -4.98 -1.77
C PHE A 103 -1.26 -4.22 -0.46
N SER A 104 -0.80 -2.97 -0.39
CA SER A 104 -1.01 -2.09 0.77
C SER A 104 -2.50 -1.83 1.02
N THR A 105 -3.30 -1.69 -0.04
CA THR A 105 -4.76 -1.53 0.06
C THR A 105 -5.44 -2.78 0.61
N VAL A 106 -5.01 -3.98 0.18
CA VAL A 106 -5.55 -5.26 0.70
C VAL A 106 -5.22 -5.41 2.18
N LEU A 107 -4.00 -5.11 2.60
CA LEU A 107 -3.63 -5.17 4.02
C LEU A 107 -4.45 -4.20 4.87
N LEU A 108 -4.68 -2.98 4.38
CA LEU A 108 -5.52 -2.00 5.06
C LEU A 108 -6.98 -2.46 5.15
N LEU A 109 -7.51 -3.07 4.09
CA LEU A 109 -8.85 -3.65 4.08
C LEU A 109 -8.99 -4.77 5.14
N LEU A 110 -7.99 -5.65 5.24
CA LEU A 110 -7.96 -6.69 6.27
C LEU A 110 -7.93 -6.10 7.67
N PHE A 111 -7.14 -5.04 7.89
CA PHE A 111 -7.08 -4.35 9.19
C PHE A 111 -8.42 -3.70 9.58
N VAL A 112 -9.06 -2.99 8.65
CA VAL A 112 -10.37 -2.38 8.90
C VAL A 112 -11.40 -3.47 9.18
N SER A 113 -11.41 -4.53 8.38
CA SER A 113 -12.32 -5.67 8.57
C SER A 113 -12.13 -6.30 9.95
N PHE A 114 -10.88 -6.53 10.36
CA PHE A 114 -10.54 -7.05 11.69
C PHE A 114 -11.02 -6.12 12.80
N SER A 115 -10.77 -4.81 12.68
CA SER A 115 -11.21 -3.82 13.68
C SER A 115 -12.73 -3.75 13.81
N VAL A 116 -13.45 -3.85 12.69
CA VAL A 116 -14.92 -3.91 12.67
C VAL A 116 -15.43 -5.19 13.34
N LEU A 117 -14.83 -6.35 13.04
CA LEU A 117 -15.23 -7.62 13.65
C LEU A 117 -15.10 -7.59 15.18
N ILE A 118 -13.97 -7.08 15.68
CA ILE A 118 -13.73 -6.94 17.13
C ILE A 118 -14.72 -5.94 17.75
N TYR A 119 -14.98 -4.81 17.10
CA TYR A 119 -15.95 -3.81 17.56
C TYR A 119 -17.38 -4.37 17.65
N VAL A 120 -17.83 -5.12 16.63
CA VAL A 120 -19.15 -5.76 16.60
C VAL A 120 -19.28 -6.78 17.73
N GLN A 121 -18.24 -7.60 17.95
CA GLN A 121 -18.22 -8.58 19.04
C GLN A 121 -18.24 -7.94 20.43
N LEU A 122 -17.53 -6.81 20.61
CA LEU A 122 -17.57 -6.04 21.84
C LEU A 122 -18.96 -5.45 22.12
N THR A 123 -19.61 -4.94 21.07
CA THR A 123 -20.97 -4.36 21.14
C THR A 123 -22.03 -5.40 21.50
N SER A 124 -21.88 -6.65 21.06
CA SER A 124 -22.86 -7.72 21.32
C SER A 124 -22.76 -8.39 22.70
N SER A 125 -21.90 -7.90 23.60
CA SER A 125 -21.60 -8.56 24.87
C SER A 125 -22.04 -7.69 26.06
N GLU A 126 -22.66 -8.29 27.08
CA GLU A 126 -23.39 -7.58 28.15
C GLU A 126 -22.52 -6.91 29.25
N ASP A 127 -21.27 -7.33 29.47
CA ASP A 127 -20.41 -6.72 30.52
C ASP A 127 -19.86 -5.34 30.12
N LEU A 128 -20.09 -4.29 30.91
CA LEU A 128 -19.91 -2.88 30.49
C LEU A 128 -18.61 -2.20 30.96
N GLU A 129 -18.05 -2.56 32.12
CA GLU A 129 -17.03 -1.70 32.78
C GLU A 129 -15.65 -1.69 32.10
N ASP A 130 -15.11 -2.83 31.64
CA ASP A 130 -13.81 -2.89 30.92
C ASP A 130 -13.94 -2.70 29.39
N LYS A 131 -15.17 -2.59 28.87
CA LYS A 131 -15.42 -2.54 27.42
C LYS A 131 -15.35 -1.15 26.83
N GLU A 132 -15.67 -0.12 27.59
CA GLU A 132 -15.87 1.21 27.02
C GLU A 132 -14.60 1.76 26.37
N ASP A 133 -13.45 1.54 27.01
CA ASP A 133 -12.15 1.99 26.50
C ASP A 133 -11.68 1.17 25.29
N ALA A 134 -11.83 -0.16 25.33
CA ALA A 134 -11.50 -1.02 24.19
C ALA A 134 -12.40 -0.73 22.97
N MET A 135 -13.70 -0.51 23.22
CA MET A 135 -14.67 -0.17 22.18
C MET A 135 -14.35 1.19 21.53
N LYS A 136 -13.98 2.22 22.32
CA LYS A 136 -13.52 3.51 21.80
C LYS A 136 -12.27 3.37 20.94
N VAL A 137 -11.30 2.54 21.35
CA VAL A 137 -10.06 2.31 20.59
C VAL A 137 -10.33 1.62 19.25
N HIS A 138 -11.12 0.54 19.24
CA HIS A 138 -11.44 -0.16 18.00
C HIS A 138 -12.32 0.67 17.07
N LEU A 139 -13.28 1.45 17.60
CA LEU A 139 -14.09 2.38 16.81
C LEU A 139 -13.22 3.47 16.17
N ARG A 140 -12.28 4.06 16.93
CA ARG A 140 -11.28 4.99 16.39
C ARG A 140 -10.47 4.34 15.27
N ASN A 141 -10.07 3.08 15.44
CA ASN A 141 -9.31 2.35 14.43
C ASN A 141 -10.11 2.09 13.15
N VAL A 142 -11.41 1.80 13.27
CA VAL A 142 -12.33 1.72 12.13
C VAL A 142 -12.41 3.06 11.40
N TYR A 143 -12.65 4.17 12.10
CA TYR A 143 -12.73 5.49 11.46
C TYR A 143 -11.43 5.91 10.77
N VAL A 144 -10.31 5.78 11.48
CA VAL A 144 -8.99 6.12 10.94
C VAL A 144 -8.65 5.20 9.76
N GLY A 145 -8.89 3.89 9.90
CA GLY A 145 -8.66 2.92 8.84
C GLY A 145 -9.53 3.16 7.61
N ALA A 146 -10.80 3.53 7.78
CA ALA A 146 -11.70 3.88 6.68
C ALA A 146 -11.26 5.16 5.95
N ALA A 147 -10.81 6.19 6.68
CA ALA A 147 -10.26 7.41 6.09
C ALA A 147 -9.01 7.13 5.25
N PHE A 148 -8.11 6.27 5.76
CA PHE A 148 -6.96 5.81 4.99
C PHE A 148 -7.40 4.97 3.79
N LEU A 149 -8.39 4.07 3.92
CA LEU A 149 -8.85 3.23 2.82
C LEU A 149 -9.38 4.08 1.66
N PHE A 150 -10.18 5.10 1.97
CA PHE A 150 -10.63 6.06 0.97
C PHE A 150 -9.46 6.78 0.28
N SER A 151 -8.49 7.25 1.07
CA SER A 151 -7.29 7.91 0.54
C SER A 151 -6.48 7.00 -0.39
N TYR A 152 -6.37 5.71 -0.05
CA TYR A 152 -5.70 4.70 -0.88
C TYR A 152 -6.45 4.40 -2.17
N ILE A 153 -7.78 4.35 -2.14
CA ILE A 153 -8.60 4.18 -3.35
C ILE A 153 -8.38 5.37 -4.31
N VAL A 154 -8.43 6.60 -3.79
CA VAL A 154 -8.16 7.80 -4.59
C VAL A 154 -6.76 7.74 -5.19
N TRP A 155 -5.75 7.36 -4.41
CA TRP A 155 -4.37 7.20 -4.87
C TRP A 155 -4.21 6.13 -5.94
N MET A 156 -4.85 4.97 -5.76
CA MET A 156 -4.88 3.89 -6.73
C MET A 156 -5.43 4.37 -8.07
N VAL A 157 -6.54 5.09 -8.06
CA VAL A 157 -7.16 5.67 -9.27
C VAL A 157 -6.19 6.65 -9.94
N VAL A 158 -5.62 7.59 -9.19
CA VAL A 158 -4.65 8.57 -9.73
C VAL A 158 -3.42 7.88 -10.33
N SER A 159 -2.88 6.86 -9.65
CA SER A 159 -1.70 6.12 -10.11
C SER A 159 -1.99 5.31 -11.37
N ILE A 160 -3.17 4.70 -11.48
CA ILE A 160 -3.61 4.00 -12.69
C ILE A 160 -3.76 4.99 -13.86
N VAL A 161 -4.40 6.14 -13.62
CA VAL A 161 -4.56 7.18 -14.66
C VAL A 161 -3.20 7.70 -15.12
N ALA A 162 -2.27 7.95 -14.19
CA ALA A 162 -0.91 8.36 -14.52
C ALA A 162 -0.13 7.29 -15.31
N TYR A 163 -0.33 6.01 -14.98
CA TYR A 163 0.22 4.90 -15.73
C TYR A 163 -0.31 4.85 -17.18
N LEU A 164 -1.62 5.00 -17.36
CA LEU A 164 -2.25 5.02 -18.68
C LEU A 164 -1.78 6.22 -19.51
N ASP A 165 -1.70 7.41 -18.91
CA ASP A 165 -1.14 8.62 -19.54
C ASP A 165 0.31 8.41 -19.98
N THR A 166 1.14 7.84 -19.09
CA THR A 166 2.55 7.56 -19.37
C THR A 166 2.70 6.53 -20.49
N LYS A 167 1.85 5.48 -20.50
CA LYS A 167 1.85 4.46 -21.54
C LYS A 167 1.47 5.06 -22.90
N LYS A 168 0.46 5.93 -22.95
CA LYS A 168 0.06 6.62 -24.17
C LYS A 168 1.18 7.50 -24.69
N LEU A 169 1.76 8.36 -23.85
CA LEU A 169 2.84 9.25 -24.27
C LEU A 169 4.09 8.47 -24.73
N HIS A 170 4.40 7.36 -24.07
CA HIS A 170 5.50 6.50 -24.51
C HIS A 170 5.29 5.98 -25.93
N ALA A 171 4.07 5.55 -26.27
CA ALA A 171 3.73 5.08 -27.61
C ALA A 171 3.83 6.21 -28.64
N ASP A 172 3.29 7.39 -28.33
CA ASP A 172 3.34 8.57 -29.19
C ASP A 172 4.80 9.00 -29.46
N PHE A 173 5.65 8.97 -28.42
CA PHE A 173 7.06 9.32 -28.54
C PHE A 173 7.85 8.30 -29.38
N MET A 174 7.56 7.00 -29.21
CA MET A 174 8.19 5.96 -30.05
C MET A 174 7.76 6.06 -31.51
N TYR A 175 6.47 6.34 -31.76
CA TYR A 175 5.96 6.57 -33.10
C TYR A 175 6.66 7.75 -33.77
N TRP A 176 6.76 8.89 -33.08
CA TRP A 176 7.43 10.08 -33.58
C TRP A 176 8.91 9.82 -33.92
N ILE A 177 9.64 9.08 -33.08
CA ILE A 177 11.05 8.72 -33.36
C ILE A 177 11.16 7.90 -34.66
N VAL A 178 10.24 6.96 -34.88
CA VAL A 178 10.24 6.13 -36.09
C VAL A 178 9.94 7.00 -37.32
N GLU A 179 8.94 7.86 -37.24
CA GLU A 179 8.57 8.79 -38.31
C GLU A 179 9.73 9.73 -38.66
N GLU A 180 10.39 10.33 -37.66
CA GLU A 180 11.53 11.21 -37.86
C GLU A 180 12.71 10.47 -38.53
N ARG A 181 13.00 9.23 -38.12
CA ARG A 181 14.03 8.40 -38.76
C ARG A 181 13.70 8.06 -40.20
N VAL A 182 12.44 7.78 -40.52
CA VAL A 182 12.00 7.51 -41.90
C VAL A 182 12.09 8.77 -42.76
N SER A 183 11.67 9.92 -42.23
CA SER A 183 11.78 11.24 -42.88
C SER A 183 13.22 11.62 -43.18
N GLN A 184 14.16 11.37 -42.25
CA GLN A 184 15.58 11.64 -42.51
C GLN A 184 16.16 10.72 -43.58
N ARG A 185 15.77 9.43 -43.61
CA ARG A 185 16.18 8.50 -44.67
C ARG A 185 15.62 8.89 -46.03
N SER A 186 14.37 9.33 -46.12
CA SER A 186 13.80 9.78 -47.39
C SER A 186 14.50 11.05 -47.89
N LYS A 187 14.79 12.03 -47.02
CA LYS A 187 15.58 13.22 -47.36
C LYS A 187 16.99 12.87 -47.82
N ALA A 188 17.63 11.90 -47.17
CA ALA A 188 18.96 11.42 -47.57
C ALA A 188 18.94 10.76 -48.97
N ASN A 189 17.94 9.92 -49.26
CA ASN A 189 17.80 9.27 -50.56
C ASN A 189 17.49 10.27 -51.70
N VAL A 190 16.65 11.28 -51.44
CA VAL A 190 16.40 12.35 -52.41
C VAL A 190 17.68 13.14 -52.70
N SER A 191 18.54 13.35 -51.70
CA SER A 191 19.83 14.05 -51.91
C SER A 191 20.85 13.25 -52.71
N SER A 192 20.77 11.91 -52.72
CA SER A 192 21.67 11.05 -53.49
C SER A 192 21.26 10.92 -54.96
N ASP A 193 19.98 11.02 -55.30
CA ASP A 193 19.48 10.93 -56.69
C ASP A 193 19.73 12.20 -57.52
N ILE A 194 20.09 13.31 -56.87
CA ILE A 194 20.34 14.62 -57.53
C ILE A 194 21.83 14.77 -57.94
N ARG A 195 22.68 13.78 -57.67
CA ARG A 195 24.13 13.82 -57.93
C ARG A 195 24.54 12.87 -59.05
#